data_AF-A0A2D9SER4-F1
#
_entry.id   AF-A0A2D9SER4-F1
#
_cell.length_a   1.000
_cell.length_b   1.000
_cell.length_c   1.000
_cell.angle_alpha   90.00
_cell.angle_beta   90.00
_cell.angle_gamma   90.00
#
_symmetry.space_group_name_H-M   'P 1'
#
loop_
_entity.id
_entity.type
_entity.pdbx_description
1 polymer ?
#
loop_
_entity_poly.entity_id
_entity_poly.type
_entity_poly.pdbx_seq_one_letter_code
_entity_poly.pdbx_strand_id
1 'polypeptide(L)'
;MKKKYIKWKIIFEVTFYGNDTIRGSFRDIKKNSLLFDDRKFKKKHMVPFDNKENVEINFLIWVDGIEIKNLVTLPSDYYDENVRYDEESIEVLDIIKLQ
;
A
#
# COMPACT_ATOMS: atom_id res chain seq x y z
N MET A 1 -3.50 -6.21 32.77
CA MET A 1 -2.40 -5.53 32.03
C MET A 1 -2.97 -4.98 30.73
N LYS A 2 -2.82 -3.68 30.42
CA LYS A 2 -3.19 -3.14 29.09
C LYS A 2 -2.15 -3.65 28.08
N LYS A 3 -2.60 -4.36 27.03
CA LYS A 3 -1.71 -4.80 25.93
C LYS A 3 -1.05 -3.55 25.34
N LYS A 4 0.28 -3.44 25.41
CA LYS A 4 1.02 -2.31 24.85
C LYS A 4 1.10 -2.55 23.34
N TYR A 5 0.31 -1.81 22.56
CA TYR A 5 0.25 -1.98 21.11
C TYR A 5 1.48 -1.36 20.48
N ILE A 6 2.22 -2.15 19.72
CA ILE A 6 3.30 -1.65 18.89
C ILE A 6 2.67 -1.13 17.61
N LYS A 7 2.78 0.18 17.37
CA LYS A 7 2.37 0.79 16.11
C LYS A 7 3.56 0.83 15.18
N TRP A 8 3.34 0.54 13.91
CA TRP A 8 4.34 0.65 12.87
C TRP A 8 3.90 1.74 11.90
N LYS A 9 4.82 2.59 11.47
CA LYS A 9 4.60 3.46 10.30
C LYS A 9 5.18 2.75 9.09
N ILE A 10 4.34 2.52 8.10
CA ILE A 10 4.73 1.91 6.83
C ILE A 10 4.75 3.02 5.79
N ILE A 11 5.85 3.13 5.06
CA ILE A 11 6.03 4.04 3.93
C ILE A 11 6.06 3.14 2.70
N PHE A 12 5.21 3.43 1.73
CA PHE A 12 5.06 2.61 0.53
C PHE A 12 4.77 3.51 -0.68
N GLU A 13 4.93 2.94 -1.85
CA GLU A 13 4.47 3.54 -3.10
C GLU A 13 3.52 2.62 -3.84
N VAL A 14 2.62 3.25 -4.59
CA VAL A 14 1.77 2.62 -5.56
C VAL A 14 2.24 3.08 -6.92
N THR A 15 2.53 2.11 -7.78
CA THR A 15 2.88 2.34 -9.17
C THR A 15 1.69 1.99 -10.05
N PHE A 16 1.30 2.94 -10.89
CA PHE A 16 0.26 2.79 -11.90
C PHE A 16 0.91 2.67 -13.27
N TYR A 17 0.75 1.53 -13.92
CA TYR A 17 1.18 1.30 -15.29
C TYR A 17 0.01 1.53 -16.24
N GLY A 18 0.24 2.29 -17.29
CA GLY A 18 -0.79 2.58 -18.27
C GLY A 18 -0.25 2.86 -19.65
N ASN A 19 -1.17 3.07 -20.57
CA ASN A 19 -0.91 3.41 -21.94
C ASN A 19 -1.95 4.41 -22.42
N ASP A 20 -1.49 5.50 -23.04
CA ASP A 20 -2.36 6.44 -23.71
C ASP A 20 -1.85 6.77 -25.11
N THR A 21 -2.77 7.17 -25.99
CA THR A 21 -2.48 7.38 -27.42
C THR A 21 -1.51 8.53 -27.70
N ILE A 22 -1.28 9.42 -26.73
CA ILE A 22 -0.43 10.61 -26.86
C ILE A 22 0.93 10.40 -26.20
N ARG A 23 0.98 9.90 -24.96
CA ARG A 23 2.24 9.69 -24.21
C ARG A 23 2.83 8.29 -24.41
N GLY A 24 2.07 7.36 -24.97
CA GLY A 24 2.46 5.95 -25.09
C GLY A 24 2.40 5.23 -23.75
N SER A 25 3.22 4.19 -23.57
CA SER A 25 3.33 3.50 -22.29
C SER A 25 3.95 4.40 -21.23
N PHE A 26 3.31 4.50 -20.07
CA PHE A 26 3.73 5.37 -18.98
C PHE A 26 3.62 4.68 -17.62
N ARG A 27 4.22 5.34 -16.63
CA ARG A 27 4.18 4.94 -15.23
C ARG A 27 4.01 6.17 -14.34
N ASP A 28 3.00 6.16 -13.47
CA ASP A 28 2.81 7.17 -12.42
C ASP A 28 3.04 6.53 -11.04
N ILE A 29 3.79 7.20 -10.17
CA ILE A 29 4.11 6.71 -8.83
C ILE A 29 3.50 7.65 -7.80
N LYS A 30 2.73 7.09 -6.89
CA LYS A 30 2.13 7.79 -5.75
C LYS A 30 2.67 7.21 -4.46
N LYS A 31 3.35 8.04 -3.68
CA LYS A 31 3.88 7.68 -2.36
C LYS A 31 2.89 8.00 -1.26
N ASN A 32 2.77 7.12 -0.28
CA ASN A 32 2.03 7.41 0.95
C ASN A 32 2.68 6.74 2.17
N SER A 33 2.15 7.05 3.36
CA SER A 33 2.49 6.35 4.58
C SER A 33 1.26 6.18 5.46
N LEU A 34 1.18 5.06 6.18
CA LEU A 34 0.10 4.81 7.12
C LEU A 34 0.58 4.16 8.41
N LEU A 35 -0.23 4.32 9.46
CA LEU A 35 -0.06 3.58 10.70
C LEU A 35 -0.68 2.21 10.56
N PHE A 36 0.10 1.16 10.83
CA PHE A 36 -0.29 -0.23 10.77
C PHE A 36 -0.05 -0.89 12.14
N ASP A 37 -1.04 -1.67 12.59
CA ASP A 37 -0.99 -2.40 13.85
C ASP A 37 -1.81 -3.69 13.77
N ASP A 38 -1.70 -4.52 14.80
CA ASP A 38 -2.34 -5.83 14.90
C ASP A 38 -3.88 -5.78 14.94
N ARG A 39 -4.51 -4.60 15.03
CA ARG A 39 -5.97 -4.43 15.08
C ARG A 39 -6.57 -4.14 13.72
N LYS A 40 -5.80 -3.49 12.83
CA LYS A 40 -6.20 -3.24 11.44
C LYS A 40 -6.26 -4.51 10.62
N PHE A 41 -5.47 -5.51 11.00
CA PHE A 41 -5.39 -6.79 10.32
C PHE A 41 -6.23 -7.83 11.07
N LYS A 42 -7.32 -8.32 10.45
CA LYS A 42 -8.22 -9.35 11.02
C LYS A 42 -8.23 -10.64 10.19
N LYS A 43 -7.11 -11.00 9.53
CA LYS A 43 -7.01 -12.22 8.72
C LYS A 43 -6.45 -13.40 9.54
N LYS A 44 -6.83 -14.63 9.17
CA LYS A 44 -6.50 -15.89 9.88
C LYS A 44 -5.00 -16.28 9.83
N HIS A 45 -4.23 -15.67 8.94
CA HIS A 45 -2.85 -16.05 8.62
C HIS A 45 -1.83 -14.95 8.97
N MET A 46 -2.01 -14.27 10.10
CA MET A 46 -1.04 -13.25 10.52
C MET A 46 0.27 -13.88 10.98
N VAL A 47 1.39 -13.30 10.54
CA VAL A 47 2.70 -13.54 11.16
C VAL A 47 2.89 -12.59 12.36
N PRO A 48 3.80 -12.88 13.30
CA PRO A 48 4.01 -12.04 14.49
C PRO A 48 4.37 -10.57 14.17
N PHE A 49 3.82 -9.59 14.89
CA PHE A 49 4.09 -8.15 14.70
C PHE A 49 5.35 -7.66 15.46
N ASP A 50 6.43 -8.44 15.43
CA ASP A 50 7.61 -8.25 16.27
C ASP A 50 8.82 -7.62 15.54
N ASN A 51 8.96 -7.88 14.24
CA ASN A 51 10.03 -7.37 13.37
C ASN A 51 9.49 -6.69 12.10
N LYS A 52 10.38 -6.08 11.31
CA LYS A 52 10.00 -5.33 10.09
C LYS A 52 9.49 -6.27 9.00
N GLU A 53 10.17 -7.39 8.74
CA GLU A 53 9.80 -8.31 7.65
C GLU A 53 8.39 -8.87 7.84
N ASN A 54 8.04 -9.27 9.07
CA ASN A 54 6.72 -9.78 9.38
C ASN A 54 5.64 -8.69 9.26
N VAL A 55 5.95 -7.45 9.62
CA VAL A 55 5.04 -6.31 9.46
C VAL A 55 4.80 -6.03 7.98
N GLU A 56 5.82 -6.14 7.14
CA GLU A 56 5.72 -6.04 5.69
C GLU A 56 4.78 -7.11 5.12
N ILE A 57 5.01 -8.38 5.46
CA ILE A 57 4.17 -9.49 5.02
C ILE A 57 2.70 -9.26 5.41
N ASN A 58 2.45 -8.92 6.67
CA ASN A 58 1.10 -8.64 7.15
C ASN A 58 0.48 -7.43 6.43
N PHE A 59 1.25 -6.39 6.12
CA PHE A 59 0.79 -5.23 5.38
C PHE A 59 0.41 -5.58 3.95
N LEU A 60 1.27 -6.31 3.23
CA LEU A 60 1.02 -6.73 1.85
C LEU A 60 -0.23 -7.61 1.75
N ILE A 61 -0.42 -8.56 2.69
CA ILE A 61 -1.65 -9.37 2.74
C ILE A 61 -2.89 -8.52 3.11
N TRP A 62 -2.71 -7.45 3.87
CA TRP A 62 -3.81 -6.54 4.23
C TRP A 62 -4.26 -5.70 3.04
N VAL A 63 -3.32 -5.05 2.34
CA VAL A 63 -3.61 -4.15 1.21
C VAL A 63 -4.23 -4.88 0.02
N ASP A 64 -3.94 -6.17 -0.17
CA ASP A 64 -4.57 -7.02 -1.19
C ASP A 64 -6.11 -7.02 -1.13
N GLY A 65 -6.69 -6.72 0.05
CA GLY A 65 -8.15 -6.58 0.22
C GLY A 65 -8.67 -5.15 0.23
N ILE A 66 -7.86 -4.16 -0.13
CA ILE A 66 -8.20 -2.72 -0.03
C ILE A 66 -8.17 -2.08 -1.42
N GLU A 67 -9.23 -1.34 -1.77
CA GLU A 67 -9.25 -0.58 -3.02
C GLU A 67 -8.15 0.50 -3.04
N ILE A 68 -7.45 0.64 -4.17
CA ILE A 68 -6.24 1.46 -4.29
C ILE A 68 -6.45 2.95 -3.97
N LYS A 69 -7.64 3.49 -4.27
CA LYS A 69 -8.05 4.87 -3.93
C LYS A 69 -8.07 5.16 -2.42
N ASN A 70 -8.15 4.11 -1.59
CA ASN A 70 -8.08 4.23 -0.14
C ASN A 70 -6.63 4.22 0.38
N LEU A 71 -5.67 3.87 -0.48
CA LEU A 71 -4.25 3.79 -0.15
C LEU A 71 -3.49 5.02 -0.65
N VAL A 72 -3.84 5.58 -1.80
CA VAL A 72 -3.19 6.77 -2.39
C VAL A 72 -4.20 7.65 -3.13
N THR A 73 -3.83 8.92 -3.35
CA THR A 73 -4.52 9.75 -4.34
C THR A 73 -4.23 9.21 -5.73
N LEU A 74 -5.28 8.95 -6.50
CA LEU A 74 -5.18 8.45 -7.86
C LEU A 74 -4.55 9.50 -8.79
N PRO A 75 -3.92 9.08 -9.91
CA PRO A 75 -3.62 9.96 -11.03
C PRO A 75 -4.87 10.76 -11.46
N SER A 76 -4.67 11.99 -11.94
CA SER A 76 -5.80 12.89 -12.29
C SER A 76 -6.65 12.37 -13.44
N ASP A 77 -6.04 11.59 -14.32
CA ASP A 77 -6.59 10.96 -15.53
C ASP A 77 -6.97 9.48 -15.30
N TYR A 78 -6.97 8.99 -14.05
CA TYR A 78 -7.23 7.58 -13.73
C TYR A 78 -8.59 7.04 -14.23
N TYR A 79 -9.59 7.91 -14.35
CA TYR A 79 -10.92 7.56 -14.87
C TYR A 79 -11.19 8.15 -16.26
N ASP A 80 -10.18 8.68 -16.95
CA ASP A 80 -10.32 9.15 -18.33
C ASP A 80 -10.49 7.93 -19.25
N GLU A 81 -11.53 7.94 -20.09
CA GLU A 81 -11.82 6.87 -21.04
C GLU A 81 -10.73 6.70 -22.12
N ASN A 82 -9.90 7.72 -22.34
CA ASN A 82 -8.81 7.71 -23.30
C ASN A 82 -7.48 7.24 -22.70
N VAL A 83 -7.43 7.00 -21.38
CA VAL A 83 -6.24 6.55 -20.67
C VAL A 83 -6.51 5.15 -20.11
N ARG A 84 -5.70 4.18 -20.55
CA ARG A 84 -5.83 2.80 -20.07
C ARG A 84 -4.80 2.54 -18.98
N TYR A 85 -5.26 2.25 -17.78
CA TYR A 85 -4.43 1.66 -16.72
C TYR A 85 -4.50 0.14 -16.78
N ASP A 86 -3.35 -0.50 -16.92
CA ASP A 86 -3.22 -1.95 -17.12
C ASP A 86 -2.89 -2.69 -15.83
N GLU A 87 -2.07 -2.10 -14.97
CA GLU A 87 -1.57 -2.74 -13.76
C GLU A 87 -1.29 -1.72 -12.66
N GLU A 88 -1.49 -2.17 -11.42
CA GLU A 88 -1.15 -1.46 -10.19
C GLU A 88 -0.24 -2.35 -9.35
N SER A 89 0.89 -1.80 -8.88
CA SER A 89 1.78 -2.51 -7.95
C SER A 89 2.04 -1.70 -6.70
N ILE A 90 2.28 -2.38 -5.58
CA ILE A 90 2.61 -1.76 -4.30
C ILE A 90 4.00 -2.21 -3.87
N GLU A 91 4.85 -1.27 -3.48
CA GLU A 91 6.18 -1.53 -2.93
C GLU A 91 6.35 -0.87 -1.57
N VAL A 92 6.82 -1.64 -0.57
CA VAL A 92 7.13 -1.11 0.76
C VAL A 92 8.55 -0.55 0.76
N LEU A 93 8.67 0.74 1.08
CA LEU A 93 9.93 1.47 1.05
C LEU A 93 10.63 1.49 2.42
N ASP A 94 9.86 1.62 3.50
CA ASP A 94 10.40 1.57 4.87
C ASP A 94 9.32 1.23 5.90
N ILE A 95 9.76 0.65 7.01
CA ILE A 95 8.95 0.27 8.17
C ILE A 95 9.62 0.81 9.43
N ILE A 96 8.90 1.67 10.16
CA ILE A 96 9.39 2.35 11.35
C ILE A 96 8.56 1.92 12.56
N LYS A 97 9.21 1.36 13.58
CA LYS A 97 8.56 1.05 14.86
C LYS A 97 8.30 2.34 15.63
N LEU A 98 7.05 2.59 15.98
CA LEU A 98 6.65 3.70 16.84
C LEU A 98 6.51 3.17 18.27
N GLN A 99 7.18 3.84 19.21
CA GLN A 99 7.31 3.45 20.62
C GLN A 99 5.99 3.47 21.40
#